data_AF-A0A1G4QLQ8-F1
#
_entry.id   AF-A0A1G4QLQ8-F1
#
_cell.length_a   1.000
_cell.length_b   1.000
_cell.length_c   1.000
_cell.angle_alpha   90.00
_cell.angle_beta   90.00
_cell.angle_gamma   90.00
#
_symmetry.space_group_name_H-M   'P 1'
#
loop_
_entity.id
_entity.type
_entity.pdbx_description
1 polymer ?
#
loop_
_entity_poly.entity_id
_entity_poly.type
_entity_poly.pdbx_seq_one_letter_code
_entity_poly.pdbx_strand_id
1 'polypeptide(L)'
;MTENCTVSTLWSPLHGEIRCRVQQVLCDIAQRYKDPTQVRKLVLKALSNEVNGSQTTQWSSISLGSGFTGICLLIAQLDQLFPDEGGDFVGHSYLQEIRLAIEKNGFHRLSLYSGIAGVLIGVRALSRKGVIKECLIN
;
A
#
# COMPACT_ATOMS: atom_id res chain seq x y z
N MET A 1 -6.47 -31.41 -36.87
CA MET A 1 -5.60 -30.30 -36.42
C MET A 1 -6.45 -29.34 -35.61
N THR A 2 -6.43 -29.48 -34.28
CA THR A 2 -6.85 -28.45 -33.32
C THR A 2 -6.20 -28.84 -31.99
N GLU A 3 -5.07 -28.24 -31.69
CA GLU A 3 -4.44 -28.38 -30.37
C GLU A 3 -5.26 -27.56 -29.37
N ASN A 4 -5.88 -28.25 -28.42
CA ASN A 4 -6.51 -27.62 -27.26
C ASN A 4 -5.42 -27.14 -26.30
N CYS A 5 -5.14 -25.84 -26.32
CA CYS A 5 -4.27 -25.19 -25.34
C CYS A 5 -5.06 -25.03 -24.02
N THR A 6 -4.94 -26.01 -23.13
CA THR A 6 -5.44 -25.90 -21.76
C THR A 6 -4.50 -25.00 -20.97
N VAL A 7 -4.91 -23.75 -20.74
CA VAL A 7 -4.17 -22.82 -19.86
C VAL A 7 -4.21 -23.39 -18.44
N SER A 8 -3.08 -23.98 -18.02
CA SER A 8 -2.86 -24.43 -16.65
C SER A 8 -2.93 -23.22 -15.71
N THR A 9 -3.95 -23.18 -14.86
CA THR A 9 -4.13 -22.19 -13.78
C THR A 9 -3.30 -22.52 -12.53
N LEU A 10 -2.37 -23.47 -12.59
CA LEU A 10 -1.49 -23.76 -11.46
C LEU A 10 -0.49 -22.62 -11.25
N TRP A 11 -0.58 -21.99 -10.08
CA TRP A 11 0.46 -21.11 -9.56
C TRP A 11 1.80 -21.86 -9.57
N SER A 12 2.78 -21.30 -10.25
CA SER A 12 4.14 -21.85 -10.33
C SER A 12 5.08 -21.02 -9.46
N PRO A 13 5.79 -21.62 -8.49
CA PRO A 13 6.78 -20.91 -7.70
C PRO A 13 7.91 -20.37 -8.57
N LEU A 14 8.44 -19.20 -8.21
CA LEU A 14 9.60 -18.62 -8.88
C LEU A 14 10.88 -19.34 -8.44
N HIS A 15 11.74 -19.66 -9.40
CA HIS A 15 13.01 -20.35 -9.17
C HIS A 15 14.19 -19.63 -9.84
N GLY A 16 15.40 -19.98 -9.40
CA GLY A 16 16.65 -19.55 -10.01
C GLY A 16 16.81 -18.03 -10.07
N GLU A 17 17.37 -17.54 -11.18
CA GLU A 17 17.73 -16.14 -11.37
C GLU A 17 16.52 -15.19 -11.33
N ILE A 18 15.36 -15.61 -11.86
CA ILE A 18 14.14 -14.80 -11.88
C ILE A 18 13.69 -14.50 -10.45
N ARG A 19 13.73 -15.49 -9.55
CA ARG A 19 13.42 -15.27 -8.13
C ARG A 19 14.33 -14.22 -7.51
N CYS A 20 15.64 -14.30 -7.77
CA CYS A 20 16.61 -13.33 -7.26
C CYS A 20 16.32 -11.91 -7.77
N ARG A 21 16.05 -11.75 -9.07
CA ARG A 21 15.72 -10.45 -9.67
C ARG A 21 14.44 -9.87 -9.09
N VAL A 22 13.38 -10.68 -8.95
CA VAL A 22 12.11 -10.23 -8.34
C VAL A 22 12.33 -9.81 -6.89
N GLN A 23 13.11 -10.57 -6.12
CA GLN A 23 13.44 -10.21 -4.73
C GLN A 23 14.18 -8.87 -4.65
N GLN A 24 15.14 -8.61 -5.55
CA GLN A 24 15.85 -7.32 -5.61
C GLN A 24 14.89 -6.15 -5.89
N VAL A 25 13.99 -6.31 -6.87
CA VAL A 25 12.98 -5.28 -7.18
C VAL A 25 12.06 -5.04 -5.98
N LEU A 26 11.66 -6.09 -5.26
CA LEU A 26 10.84 -5.95 -4.05
C LEU A 26 11.59 -5.20 -2.94
N CYS A 27 12.88 -5.47 -2.75
CA CYS A 27 13.71 -4.71 -1.81
C CYS A 27 13.78 -3.23 -2.20
N ASP A 28 14.01 -2.92 -3.47
CA ASP A 28 14.06 -1.53 -3.96
C ASP A 28 12.74 -0.79 -3.75
N ILE A 29 11.61 -1.46 -4.03
CA ILE A 29 10.27 -0.94 -3.74
C ILE A 29 10.14 -0.70 -2.24
N ALA A 30 10.49 -1.67 -1.40
CA ALA A 30 10.40 -1.54 0.06
C ALA A 30 11.16 -0.30 0.56
N GLN A 31 12.40 -0.08 0.10
CA GLN A 31 13.18 1.10 0.48
C GLN A 31 12.51 2.41 0.08
N ARG A 32 11.94 2.50 -1.13
CA ARG A 32 11.26 3.71 -1.61
C ARG A 32 10.03 4.10 -0.80
N TYR A 33 9.36 3.13 -0.20
CA TYR A 33 8.14 3.32 0.58
C TYR A 33 8.38 3.37 2.10
N LYS A 34 9.62 3.42 2.59
CA LYS A 34 9.90 3.48 4.05
C LYS A 34 9.45 4.78 4.74
N ASP A 35 9.40 5.89 4.02
CA ASP A 35 9.10 7.22 4.58
C ASP A 35 7.82 7.82 3.96
N PRO A 36 6.69 7.84 4.71
CA PRO A 36 5.43 8.41 4.25
C PRO A 36 5.53 9.89 3.84
N THR A 37 6.39 10.67 4.50
CA THR A 37 6.58 12.09 4.21
C THR A 37 7.24 12.28 2.85
N GLN A 38 8.28 11.48 2.56
CA GLN A 38 8.93 11.49 1.26
C GLN A 38 7.98 11.02 0.15
N VAL A 39 7.24 9.92 0.38
CA VAL A 39 6.25 9.43 -0.58
C VAL A 39 5.22 10.49 -0.90
N ARG A 40 4.66 11.15 0.12
CA ARG A 40 3.73 12.27 -0.06
C ARG A 40 4.32 13.38 -0.92
N LYS A 41 5.56 13.79 -0.64
CA LYS A 41 6.25 14.84 -1.40
C LYS A 41 6.43 14.45 -2.87
N LEU A 42 6.79 13.20 -3.15
CA LEU A 42 6.97 12.69 -4.51
C LEU A 42 5.64 12.65 -5.28
N VAL A 43 4.57 12.15 -4.65
CA VAL A 43 3.26 12.10 -5.29
C VAL A 43 2.72 13.50 -5.58
N LEU A 44 2.81 14.42 -4.61
CA LEU A 44 2.38 15.81 -4.82
C LEU A 44 3.19 16.49 -5.93
N LYS A 45 4.51 16.24 -6.00
CA LYS A 45 5.35 16.75 -7.09
C LYS A 45 4.92 16.19 -8.45
N ALA A 46 4.61 14.90 -8.54
CA ALA A 46 4.15 14.27 -9.78
C ALA A 46 2.81 14.87 -10.25
N LEU A 47 1.85 15.02 -9.33
CA LEU A 47 0.55 15.62 -9.66
C LEU A 47 0.66 17.08 -10.11
N SER A 48 1.56 17.87 -9.52
CA SER A 48 1.81 19.25 -9.95
C SER A 48 2.38 19.33 -11.37
N ASN A 49 3.10 18.32 -11.84
CA ASN A 49 3.66 18.27 -13.19
C ASN A 49 2.64 17.81 -14.25
N GLU A 50 1.56 17.13 -13.84
CA GLU A 50 0.51 16.59 -14.72
C GLU A 50 -0.59 17.61 -15.07
N VAL A 51 -0.48 18.87 -14.63
CA VAL A 51 -1.46 19.96 -14.85
C VAL A 51 -1.49 20.47 -16.32
N ASN A 52 -1.17 19.60 -17.29
CA ASN A 52 -1.33 19.83 -18.73
C ASN A 52 -2.46 18.96 -19.33
N GLY A 53 -3.66 18.99 -18.70
CA GLY A 53 -4.90 18.87 -19.48
C GLY A 53 -5.72 17.59 -19.43
N SER A 54 -5.59 16.69 -18.45
CA SER A 54 -6.63 15.66 -18.24
C SER A 54 -6.83 15.31 -16.77
N GLN A 55 -8.08 14.99 -16.41
CA GLN A 55 -8.60 14.85 -15.04
C GLN A 55 -7.67 14.03 -14.13
N THR A 56 -6.90 14.72 -13.30
CA THR A 56 -5.95 14.12 -12.37
C THR A 56 -6.72 13.44 -11.25
N THR A 57 -6.50 12.13 -11.09
CA THR A 57 -6.94 11.34 -9.94
C THR A 57 -6.53 12.07 -8.67
N GLN A 58 -7.50 12.62 -7.94
CA GLN A 58 -7.21 13.37 -6.72
C GLN A 58 -6.57 12.43 -5.70
N TRP A 59 -5.31 12.70 -5.33
CA TRP A 59 -4.67 12.01 -4.22
C TRP A 59 -5.48 12.25 -2.95
N SER A 60 -5.74 11.17 -2.22
CA SER A 60 -6.40 11.23 -0.93
C SER A 60 -5.69 10.28 0.00
N SER A 61 -5.16 10.79 1.12
CA SER A 61 -4.40 10.00 2.08
C SER A 61 -5.15 8.75 2.56
N ILE A 62 -6.48 8.81 2.67
CA ILE A 62 -7.33 7.70 3.15
C ILE A 62 -7.78 6.74 2.02
N SER A 63 -7.52 7.08 0.75
CA SER A 63 -7.91 6.27 -0.41
C SER A 63 -7.08 5.00 -0.51
N LEU A 64 -7.75 3.89 -0.81
CA LEU A 64 -7.09 2.62 -1.11
C LEU A 64 -6.40 2.67 -2.49
N GLY A 65 -7.06 3.28 -3.48
CA GLY A 65 -6.57 3.28 -4.86
C GLY A 65 -5.47 4.31 -5.14
N SER A 66 -5.47 5.42 -4.39
CA SER A 66 -4.65 6.60 -4.69
C SER A 66 -4.08 7.25 -3.43
N GLY A 67 -3.83 6.47 -2.39
CA GLY A 67 -3.49 6.98 -1.06
C GLY A 67 -2.63 6.05 -0.22
N PHE A 68 -2.42 6.44 1.04
CA PHE A 68 -1.61 5.68 1.99
C PHE A 68 -2.24 4.34 2.36
N THR A 69 -3.55 4.21 2.30
CA THR A 69 -4.25 2.96 2.60
C THR A 69 -3.82 1.81 1.67
N GLY A 70 -3.62 2.09 0.37
CA GLY A 70 -3.09 1.09 -0.56
C GLY A 70 -1.65 0.70 -0.24
N ILE A 71 -0.85 1.67 0.19
CA ILE A 71 0.54 1.45 0.61
C ILE A 71 0.58 0.60 1.89
N CYS A 72 -0.37 0.76 2.82
CA CYS A 72 -0.47 -0.10 4.01
C CYS A 72 -0.58 -1.59 3.62
N LEU A 73 -1.31 -1.91 2.55
CA LEU A 73 -1.40 -3.30 2.06
C LEU A 73 -0.06 -3.79 1.50
N LEU A 74 0.63 -2.95 0.73
CA LEU A 74 1.96 -3.27 0.22
C LEU A 74 2.94 -3.54 1.37
N ILE A 75 2.98 -2.66 2.37
CA ILE A 75 3.86 -2.79 3.54
C ILE A 75 3.53 -4.07 4.31
N ALA A 76 2.25 -4.39 4.52
CA ALA A 76 1.84 -5.63 5.18
C ALA A 76 2.33 -6.90 4.47
N GLN A 77 2.39 -6.88 3.14
CA GLN A 77 2.91 -8.00 2.35
C GLN A 77 4.44 -8.05 2.37
N LEU A 78 5.11 -6.91 2.27
CA LEU A 78 6.57 -6.83 2.37
C LEU A 78 7.07 -7.26 3.75
N ASP A 79 6.34 -6.91 4.80
CA ASP A 79 6.64 -7.29 6.17
C ASP A 79 6.52 -8.82 6.40
N GLN A 80 5.60 -9.49 5.70
CA GLN A 80 5.52 -10.96 5.72
C GLN A 80 6.68 -11.61 4.96
N LEU A 81 7.16 -10.98 3.88
CA LEU A 81 8.28 -11.48 3.09
C LEU A 81 9.65 -11.19 3.73
N PHE A 82 9.76 -10.09 4.45
CA PHE A 82 10.99 -9.58 5.06
C PHE A 82 10.73 -9.10 6.50
N PRO A 83 10.47 -10.02 7.46
CA PRO A 83 9.98 -9.67 8.80
C PRO A 83 10.95 -8.84 9.65
N ASP A 84 12.24 -8.84 9.32
CA ASP A 84 13.30 -8.15 10.08
C ASP A 84 13.63 -6.75 9.52
N GLU A 85 12.96 -6.30 8.46
CA GLU A 85 13.20 -4.99 7.81
C GLU A 85 12.40 -3.83 8.44
N GLY A 86 11.72 -4.07 9.57
CA GLY A 86 10.99 -3.04 10.31
C GLY A 86 9.66 -2.63 9.68
N GLY A 87 9.00 -3.52 8.93
CA GLY A 87 7.72 -3.26 8.27
C GLY A 87 6.62 -2.83 9.25
N ASP A 88 6.63 -3.34 10.49
CA ASP A 88 5.75 -2.90 11.57
C ASP A 88 5.83 -1.38 11.84
N PHE A 89 7.05 -0.82 11.89
CA PHE A 89 7.27 0.61 12.16
C PHE A 89 6.84 1.46 10.96
N VAL A 90 7.18 1.02 9.75
CA VAL A 90 6.78 1.69 8.50
C VAL A 90 5.26 1.68 8.35
N GLY A 91 4.60 0.54 8.62
CA GLY A 91 3.16 0.45 8.61
C GLY A 91 2.49 1.40 9.60
N HIS A 92 3.04 1.49 10.82
CA HIS A 92 2.55 2.40 11.84
C HIS A 92 2.64 3.87 11.40
N SER A 93 3.75 4.29 10.77
CA SER A 93 3.89 5.68 10.32
C SER A 93 2.89 6.05 9.22
N TYR A 94 2.52 5.12 8.33
CA TYR A 94 1.42 5.34 7.38
C TYR A 94 0.06 5.45 8.07
N LEU A 95 -0.21 4.64 9.10
CA LEU A 95 -1.44 4.75 9.87
C LEU A 95 -1.54 6.09 10.62
N GLN A 96 -0.42 6.62 11.11
CA GLN A 96 -0.37 7.96 11.70
C GLN A 96 -0.75 9.04 10.67
N GLU A 97 -0.20 8.99 9.45
CA GLU A 97 -0.59 9.93 8.38
C GLU A 97 -2.07 9.83 8.01
N ILE A 98 -2.63 8.62 7.99
CA ILE A 98 -4.07 8.39 7.76
C ILE A 98 -4.90 8.99 8.89
N ARG A 99 -4.50 8.76 10.15
CA ARG A 99 -5.16 9.33 11.34
C ARG A 99 -5.17 10.86 11.26
N LEU A 100 -4.01 11.48 11.03
CA LEU A 100 -3.91 12.94 10.90
C LEU A 100 -4.78 13.48 9.76
N ALA A 101 -4.88 12.76 8.64
CA ALA A 101 -5.77 13.14 7.55
C ALA A 101 -7.26 13.05 7.92
N ILE A 102 -7.65 12.04 8.70
CA ILE A 102 -9.00 11.88 9.23
C ILE A 102 -9.33 12.96 10.27
N GLU A 103 -8.44 13.23 11.21
CA GLU A 103 -8.63 14.28 12.22
C GLU A 103 -8.77 15.66 11.59
N LYS A 104 -7.99 15.94 10.54
CA LYS A 104 -8.01 17.22 9.84
C LYS A 104 -9.25 17.43 8.97
N ASN A 105 -9.67 16.41 8.21
CA ASN A 105 -10.67 16.58 7.15
C ASN A 105 -11.99 15.84 7.43
N GLY A 106 -12.06 15.04 8.50
CA GLY A 106 -13.13 14.07 8.70
C GLY A 106 -13.10 12.92 7.70
N PHE A 107 -14.10 12.04 7.79
CA PHE A 107 -14.42 11.07 6.75
C PHE A 107 -15.91 11.16 6.43
N HIS A 108 -16.25 11.15 5.15
CA HIS A 108 -17.64 11.26 4.67
C HIS A 108 -18.06 10.10 3.77
N ARG A 109 -17.15 9.14 3.54
CA ARG A 109 -17.36 8.01 2.62
C ARG A 109 -17.10 6.71 3.35
N LEU A 110 -18.00 5.75 3.14
CA LEU A 110 -17.89 4.38 3.67
C LEU A 110 -17.40 3.37 2.62
N SER A 111 -17.05 3.83 1.42
CA SER A 111 -16.61 2.98 0.31
C SER A 111 -15.26 2.31 0.59
N LEU A 112 -15.03 1.17 -0.05
CA LEU A 112 -13.75 0.45 0.03
C LEU A 112 -12.61 1.25 -0.59
N TYR A 113 -12.81 1.83 -1.77
CA TYR A 113 -11.72 2.45 -2.52
C TYR A 113 -11.35 3.86 -2.04
N SER A 114 -12.29 4.58 -1.44
CA SER A 114 -12.12 6.02 -1.13
C SER A 114 -12.67 6.44 0.23
N GLY A 115 -12.98 5.47 1.11
CA GLY A 115 -13.63 5.70 2.38
C GLY A 115 -13.07 4.85 3.51
N ILE A 116 -13.75 4.90 4.66
CA ILE A 116 -13.28 4.28 5.91
C ILE A 116 -13.17 2.75 5.81
N ALA A 117 -13.98 2.09 4.97
CA ALA A 117 -13.87 0.65 4.78
C ALA A 117 -12.50 0.26 4.23
N GLY A 118 -11.92 1.05 3.31
CA GLY A 118 -10.55 0.88 2.85
C GLY A 118 -9.54 1.03 3.99
N VAL A 119 -9.68 2.08 4.80
CA VAL A 119 -8.81 2.33 5.96
C VAL A 119 -8.81 1.13 6.91
N LEU A 120 -9.98 0.58 7.23
CA LEU A 120 -10.11 -0.59 8.09
C LEU A 120 -9.42 -1.83 7.50
N ILE A 121 -9.47 -2.00 6.18
CA ILE A 121 -8.74 -3.06 5.48
C ILE A 121 -7.22 -2.85 5.60
N GLY A 122 -6.73 -1.62 5.45
CA GLY A 122 -5.32 -1.27 5.67
C GLY A 122 -4.85 -1.55 7.11
N VAL A 123 -5.64 -1.11 8.10
CA VAL A 123 -5.39 -1.38 9.53
C VAL A 123 -5.34 -2.87 9.81
N ARG A 124 -6.32 -3.63 9.28
CA ARG A 124 -6.38 -5.08 9.44
C ARG A 124 -5.16 -5.76 8.83
N ALA A 125 -4.72 -5.34 7.65
CA ALA A 125 -3.57 -5.94 6.98
C ALA A 125 -2.27 -5.74 7.77
N LEU A 126 -2.08 -4.56 8.36
CA LEU A 126 -0.92 -4.24 9.19
C LEU A 126 -0.98 -4.86 10.60
N SER A 127 -2.16 -5.28 11.06
CA SER A 127 -2.33 -5.92 12.37
C SER A 127 -1.90 -7.39 12.30
N ARG A 128 -0.64 -7.69 12.62
CA ARG A 128 -0.14 -9.07 12.73
C ARG A 128 -1.04 -9.89 13.67
N LYS A 129 -1.59 -11.01 13.18
CA LYS A 129 -2.45 -11.97 13.93
C LYS A 129 -3.66 -11.35 14.67
N GLY A 130 -4.19 -10.21 14.21
CA GLY A 130 -5.40 -9.63 14.78
C GLY A 130 -5.21 -8.84 16.08
N VAL A 131 -3.96 -8.57 16.49
CA VAL A 131 -3.71 -7.62 17.58
C VAL A 131 -3.79 -6.22 17.00
N ILE A 132 -4.96 -5.60 17.13
CA ILE A 132 -5.13 -4.16 16.94
C ILE A 132 -4.31 -3.53 18.09
N LYS A 133 -3.02 -3.26 17.86
CA LYS A 133 -2.30 -2.36 18.76
C LYS A 133 -3.13 -1.09 18.80
N GLU A 134 -3.53 -0.65 20.00
CA GLU A 134 -4.48 0.41 20.37
C GLU A 134 -4.21 1.80 19.74
N CYS A 135 -3.97 1.88 18.43
CA CYS A 135 -3.48 3.07 17.74
C CYS A 135 -4.63 3.97 17.23
N LEU A 136 -5.88 3.51 17.34
CA LEU A 136 -7.06 4.32 16.98
C LEU A 136 -7.72 4.99 18.19
N ILE A 137 -7.21 4.78 19.42
CA ILE A 137 -7.76 5.34 20.66
C ILE A 137 -6.61 5.81 21.57
N ASN A 138 -5.90 6.87 21.15
CA ASN A 138 -5.22 7.86 22.02
C ASN A 138 -4.64 8.98 21.17
#